data_AF-A0PJJ7-F1
#
_entry.id   AF-A0PJJ7-F1
#
_cell.length_a   1.000
_cell.length_b   1.000
_cell.length_c   1.000
_cell.angle_alpha   90.00
_cell.angle_beta   90.00
_cell.angle_gamma   90.00
#
_symmetry.space_group_name_H-M   'P 1'
#
loop_
_entity.id
_entity.type
_entity.pdbx_description
1 polymer ?
#
loop_
_entity_poly.entity_id
_entity_poly.type
_entity_poly.pdbx_seq_one_letter_code
_entity_poly.pdbx_strand_id
1 'polypeptide(L)'
;ALKEQGGHIYVCGDVTMAADVLKAIQRIMTQQGKLSAEDAGVFISRMRDDNRYHEDIFGVTLRTYEVTNRLRSESIAFIEESKKDTDEVFSS
;
A
#
# COMPACT_ATOMS: atom_id res chain seq x y z
N ALA A 1 13.88 18.26 -4.30
CA ALA A 1 14.38 17.06 -5.00
C ALA A 1 13.30 16.39 -5.87
N LEU A 2 12.36 15.62 -5.31
CA LEU A 2 11.37 14.88 -6.12
C LEU A 2 10.42 15.76 -6.95
N LYS A 3 9.89 16.82 -6.33
CA LYS A 3 9.00 17.79 -6.99
C LYS A 3 9.77 18.80 -7.84
N GLU A 4 10.72 19.50 -7.23
CA GLU A 4 11.38 20.66 -7.87
C GLU A 4 12.47 20.30 -8.88
N GLN A 5 13.15 19.16 -8.69
CA GLN A 5 14.29 18.76 -9.54
C GLN A 5 13.92 17.58 -10.45
N GLY A 6 12.64 17.18 -10.49
CA GLY A 6 12.20 16.06 -11.31
C GLY A 6 12.80 14.71 -10.91
N GLY A 7 13.20 14.51 -9.65
CA GLY A 7 13.89 13.30 -9.21
C GLY A 7 13.09 12.00 -9.37
N HIS A 8 13.80 10.88 -9.45
CA HIS A 8 13.25 9.52 -9.58
C HIS A 8 13.38 8.74 -8.28
N ILE A 9 12.47 7.77 -8.08
CA ILE A 9 12.51 6.80 -6.98
C ILE A 9 12.44 5.40 -7.58
N TYR A 10 13.28 4.50 -7.07
CA TYR A 10 13.30 3.08 -7.42
C TYR A 10 13.14 2.27 -6.14
N VAL A 11 12.12 1.41 -6.10
CA VAL A 11 11.82 0.52 -4.96
C VAL A 11 11.83 -0.91 -5.47
N CYS A 12 12.64 -1.77 -4.87
CA CYS A 12 12.83 -3.14 -5.32
C CYS A 12 12.81 -4.10 -4.12
N GLY A 13 12.08 -5.21 -4.24
CA GLY A 13 12.08 -6.28 -3.24
C GLY A 13 10.69 -6.77 -2.84
N ASP A 14 10.49 -6.98 -1.55
CA ASP A 14 9.25 -7.52 -1.00
C ASP A 14 8.05 -6.58 -1.20
N VAL A 15 6.89 -7.15 -1.52
CA VAL A 15 5.64 -6.39 -1.75
C VAL A 15 5.19 -5.59 -0.52
N THR A 16 5.38 -6.14 0.69
CA THR A 16 5.04 -5.48 1.95
C THR A 16 5.98 -4.30 2.18
N MET A 17 7.28 -4.51 1.94
CA MET A 17 8.28 -3.44 2.04
C MET A 17 7.96 -2.30 1.07
N ALA A 18 7.64 -2.60 -0.20
CA ALA A 18 7.30 -1.58 -1.18
C ALA A 18 6.05 -0.78 -0.79
N ALA A 19 5.01 -1.45 -0.29
CA ALA A 19 3.80 -0.80 0.20
C ALA A 19 4.09 0.13 1.39
N ASP A 20 5.00 -0.25 2.29
CA ASP A 20 5.38 0.59 3.42
C ASP A 20 6.27 1.77 3.00
N VAL A 21 7.16 1.59 2.01
CA VAL A 21 7.92 2.67 1.39
C VAL A 21 6.99 3.70 0.74
N LEU A 22 5.95 3.26 0.03
CA LEU A 22 4.95 4.16 -0.56
C LEU A 22 4.29 5.04 0.51
N LYS A 23 3.84 4.45 1.63
CA LYS A 23 3.25 5.21 2.76
C LYS A 23 4.24 6.18 3.38
N ALA A 24 5.49 5.76 3.55
CA ALA A 24 6.55 6.62 4.08
C ALA A 24 6.79 7.84 3.17
N ILE A 25 6.84 7.62 1.85
CA ILE A 25 6.99 8.70 0.87
C ILE A 25 5.78 9.62 0.89
N GLN A 26 4.55 9.09 0.92
CA GLN A 26 3.34 9.90 1.03
C GLN A 26 3.37 10.79 2.28
N ARG A 27 3.80 10.24 3.43
CA ARG A 27 3.97 11.00 4.67
C ARG A 27 5.03 12.09 4.55
N ILE A 28 6.17 11.81 3.91
CA ILE A 28 7.21 12.80 3.64
C ILE A 28 6.66 13.93 2.76
N MET A 29 5.87 13.60 1.73
CA MET A 29 5.26 14.59 0.84
C MET A 29 4.24 15.48 1.56
N THR A 30 3.45 14.91 2.49
CA THR A 30 2.55 15.70 3.35
C THR A 30 3.33 16.63 4.27
N GLN A 31 4.37 16.13 4.96
CA GLN A 31 5.10 16.89 5.96
C GLN A 31 6.04 17.95 5.37
N GLN A 32 6.83 17.57 4.35
CA GLN A 32 7.87 18.41 3.76
C GLN A 32 7.38 19.15 2.52
N GLY A 33 6.54 18.49 1.71
CA GLY A 33 5.94 19.07 0.51
C GLY A 33 4.71 19.93 0.80
N LYS A 34 4.21 19.93 2.04
CA LYS A 34 2.99 20.64 2.49
C LYS A 34 1.76 20.29 1.63
N LEU A 35 1.68 19.04 1.17
CA LEU A 35 0.55 18.51 0.42
C LEU A 35 -0.48 17.91 1.39
N SER A 36 -1.76 17.91 1.01
CA SER A 36 -2.75 17.06 1.67
C SER A 36 -2.43 15.57 1.47
N ALA A 37 -3.09 14.68 2.21
CA ALA A 37 -2.88 13.24 2.03
C ALA A 37 -3.32 12.80 0.62
N GLU A 38 -4.43 13.38 0.13
CA GLU A 38 -4.98 13.18 -1.20
C GLU A 38 -4.02 13.70 -2.28
N ASP A 39 -3.54 14.95 -2.15
CA ASP A 39 -2.62 15.54 -3.11
C ASP A 39 -1.28 14.80 -3.16
N ALA A 40 -0.80 14.31 -2.02
CA ALA A 40 0.40 13.48 -1.96
C ALA A 40 0.20 12.16 -2.72
N GLY A 41 -0.96 11.52 -2.58
CA GLY A 41 -1.31 10.31 -3.33
C GLY A 41 -1.40 10.57 -4.84
N VAL A 42 -2.08 11.64 -5.24
CA VAL A 42 -2.18 12.06 -6.65
C VAL A 42 -0.80 12.40 -7.23
N PHE A 43 0.07 13.06 -6.45
CA PHE A 43 1.42 13.38 -6.89
C PHE A 43 2.25 12.12 -7.16
N ILE A 44 2.21 11.13 -6.27
CA ILE A 44 2.93 9.86 -6.49
C ILE A 44 2.34 9.11 -7.69
N SER A 45 1.01 9.12 -7.86
CA SER A 45 0.37 8.56 -9.07
C SER A 45 0.92 9.20 -10.34
N ARG A 46 1.01 10.53 -10.39
CA ARG A 46 1.61 11.24 -11.54
C ARG A 46 3.08 10.88 -11.73
N MET A 47 3.85 10.68 -10.66
CA MET A 47 5.23 10.23 -10.80
C MET A 47 5.33 8.84 -11.43
N ARG A 48 4.38 7.94 -11.19
CA ARG A 48 4.32 6.64 -11.88
C ARG A 48 4.01 6.85 -13.37
N ASP A 49 3.01 7.67 -13.69
CA ASP A 49 2.62 7.98 -15.08
C ASP A 49 3.76 8.66 -15.86
N ASP A 50 4.52 9.54 -15.19
CA ASP A 50 5.70 10.23 -15.74
C ASP A 50 6.95 9.33 -15.83
N ASN A 51 6.85 8.05 -15.46
CA ASN A 51 7.98 7.11 -15.39
C ASN A 51 9.13 7.61 -14.47
N ARG A 52 8.77 8.11 -13.28
CA ARG A 52 9.68 8.61 -12.23
C ARG A 52 9.57 7.90 -10.89
N TYR A 53 8.56 7.04 -10.73
CA TYR A 53 8.41 6.17 -9.57
C TYR A 53 8.33 4.73 -10.05
N HIS A 54 9.37 3.95 -9.78
CA HIS A 54 9.53 2.59 -10.30
C HIS A 54 9.48 1.58 -9.16
N GLU A 55 8.73 0.50 -9.38
CA GLU A 55 8.59 -0.61 -8.44
C GLU A 55 8.95 -1.92 -9.15
N ASP A 56 9.86 -2.70 -8.55
CA ASP A 56 10.18 -4.06 -8.97
C ASP A 56 9.91 -5.03 -7.82
N ILE A 57 8.81 -5.78 -7.95
CA ILE A 57 8.19 -6.50 -6.84
C ILE A 57 8.43 -8.00 -6.99
N PHE A 58 9.08 -8.59 -5.98
CA PHE A 58 9.43 -10.02 -5.96
C PHE A 58 8.34 -10.90 -5.33
N GLY A 59 7.23 -10.31 -4.89
CA GLY A 59 6.19 -10.97 -4.11
C GLY A 59 6.51 -10.99 -2.61
N VAL A 60 6.05 -12.02 -1.89
CA VAL A 60 6.29 -12.17 -0.44
C VAL A 60 7.59 -12.95 -0.22
N THR A 61 8.65 -12.23 0.12
CA THR A 61 10.01 -12.73 0.34
C THR A 61 10.55 -12.43 1.74
N LEU A 62 9.97 -11.45 2.45
CA LEU A 62 10.33 -11.09 3.81
C LEU A 62 9.25 -11.52 4.80
N ARG A 63 9.68 -12.02 5.98
CA ARG A 63 8.79 -12.46 7.07
C ARG A 63 7.65 -13.37 6.58
N THR A 64 7.93 -14.21 5.58
CA THR A 64 6.91 -14.96 4.83
C THR A 64 5.93 -15.67 5.75
N TYR A 65 6.42 -16.46 6.71
CA TYR A 65 5.57 -17.20 7.66
C TYR A 65 4.57 -16.30 8.39
N GLU A 66 5.04 -15.18 8.94
CA GLU A 66 4.21 -14.29 9.75
C GLU A 66 3.22 -13.51 8.87
N VAL A 67 3.67 -13.01 7.73
CA VAL A 67 2.83 -12.25 6.79
C VAL A 67 1.75 -13.15 6.19
N THR A 68 2.10 -14.33 5.67
CA THR A 68 1.11 -15.23 5.07
C THR A 68 0.13 -15.77 6.08
N ASN A 69 0.59 -16.08 7.31
CA ASN A 69 -0.33 -16.52 8.36
C ASN A 69 -1.30 -15.43 8.77
N ARG A 70 -0.82 -14.20 8.94
CA ARG A 70 -1.68 -13.07 9.28
C ARG A 70 -2.73 -12.83 8.21
N LEU A 71 -2.33 -12.73 6.94
CA LEU A 71 -3.24 -12.51 5.82
C LEU A 71 -4.29 -13.63 5.69
N ARG A 72 -3.88 -14.89 5.86
CA ARG A 72 -4.79 -16.04 5.85
C ARG A 72 -5.82 -15.94 6.99
N SER A 73 -5.36 -15.66 8.21
CA SER A 73 -6.25 -15.55 9.37
C SER A 73 -7.23 -14.38 9.24
N GLU A 74 -6.74 -13.20 8.81
CA GLU A 74 -7.57 -12.01 8.56
C GLU A 74 -8.66 -12.30 7.49
N SER A 75 -8.28 -12.98 6.41
CA SER A 75 -9.23 -13.33 5.33
C SER A 75 -10.30 -14.31 5.79
N ILE A 76 -9.93 -15.31 6.59
CA ILE A 76 -10.89 -16.28 7.15
C ILE A 76 -11.88 -15.58 8.07
N ALA A 77 -11.40 -14.74 8.99
CA ALA A 77 -12.25 -14.01 9.93
C ALA A 77 -13.27 -13.13 9.18
N PHE A 78 -12.83 -12.42 8.14
CA PHE A 78 -13.71 -11.59 7.31
C PHE A 78 -14.83 -12.40 6.63
N ILE A 79 -14.51 -13.60 6.13
CA ILE A 79 -15.50 -14.49 5.49
C ILE A 79 -16.51 -15.01 6.52
N GLU A 80 -16.04 -15.39 7.71
CA GLU A 80 -16.91 -15.87 8.79
C GLU A 80 -17.87 -14.77 9.28
N GLU A 81 -17.38 -13.55 9.46
CA GLU A 81 -18.19 -12.38 9.82
C GLU A 81 -19.25 -12.09 8.75
N SER A 82 -18.87 -12.08 7.47
CA SER A 82 -19.80 -11.83 6.36
C SER A 82 -20.90 -12.90 6.25
N LYS A 83 -20.59 -14.16 6.56
CA LYS A 83 -21.60 -15.24 6.57
C LYS A 83 -22.59 -15.07 7.72
N LYS A 84 -22.11 -14.69 8.90
CA LYS A 84 -22.99 -14.44 10.05
C LYS A 84 -24.00 -13.33 9.75
N ASP A 85 -23.56 -12.22 9.17
CA ASP A 85 -24.46 -11.12 8.77
C ASP A 85 -25.52 -11.60 7.76
N THR A 86 -25.11 -12.47 6.83
CA THR A 86 -26.01 -13.05 5.84
C THR A 86 -27.05 -13.96 6.51
N ASP A 87 -26.62 -14.85 7.41
CA ASP A 87 -27.50 -15.78 8.13
C ASP A 87 -28.48 -15.06 9.08
N GLU A 88 -28.07 -13.94 9.70
CA GLU A 88 -28.95 -13.10 10.53
C GLU A 88 -30.04 -12.39 9.71
N VAL A 89 -29.72 -11.93 8.49
CA VAL A 89 -30.70 -11.33 7.57
C VAL A 89 -31.73 -12.35 7.10
N PHE A 90 -31.33 -13.60 6.83
CA PHE A 90 -32.25 -14.66 6.39
C PHE A 90 -33.05 -15.32 7.52
N SER A 91 -32.64 -15.12 8.78
CA SER A 91 -33.35 -15.63 9.96
C SER A 91 -34.37 -14.64 10.55
N SER A 92 -34.49 -13.45 9.97
CA SER A 92 -35.40 -12.36 10.38
C SER A 92 -36.67 -12.28 9.53
#